data_AF-A0A5J5PWS2-F1
#
_entry.id   AF-A0A5J5PWS2-F1
#
_cell.length_a   1.000
_cell.length_b   1.000
_cell.length_c   1.000
_cell.angle_alpha   90.00
_cell.angle_beta   90.00
_cell.angle_gamma   90.00
#
_symmetry.space_group_name_H-M   'P 1'
#
loop_
_entity.id
_entity.type
_entity.pdbx_description
1 polymer ?
#
loop_
_entity_poly.entity_id
_entity_poly.type
_entity_poly.pdbx_seq_one_letter_code
_entity_poly.pdbx_strand_id
1 'polypeptide(L)'
;MVISSLTKASLFYRLSSTQYFSTVSPKISQFRNQISLANLLQRYGFPPTQLHSFLAKNQFLLNRSNVHDIQNSLNILLSFKIPQPSFISLLFDCPAVLDSNFLKKWQIGISKFGNLGISPVGICNVLALSRRFRIDPDLFLNRVGVLKDLGFNGGVLTRVLERFPRIIMMKEDDLCEKIGFLEGIGISRYGIERVFHLFPEVLGFDVENRLKPLLDEFLELGFSENMIRDEIIKDSRVLSMELGEMSRCLGLLKTLKCRAPIKDKIFSEGEFRAGFEVKLRVDCLCKQGLIHREAFKILWKEPRLILYEVEEIEKKIDFLVNTMNYKVGCLVEVPEYLGANFDKQILPRYNVVEYLRSQGALEFDVGLKSLIKPSRLRFYNLYVKPYPECEKMFGRFAEGAAIQGRHPVGMWKLFKPQKYAESKEDVNNTKSFMEPLV
;
A
#
# COMPACT_ATOMS: atom_id res chain seq x y z
N MET A 1 -73.94 -17.67 26.76
CA MET A 1 -74.94 -17.30 25.74
C MET A 1 -74.17 -16.54 24.66
N VAL A 2 -73.69 -17.15 23.57
CA VAL A 2 -74.45 -17.52 22.34
C VAL A 2 -75.46 -16.41 22.03
N ILE A 3 -75.38 -15.62 20.96
CA ILE A 3 -75.58 -16.01 19.56
C ILE A 3 -75.05 -14.90 18.62
N SER A 4 -74.45 -15.37 17.51
CA SER A 4 -74.08 -14.72 16.26
C SER A 4 -75.23 -14.51 15.27
N SER A 5 -75.13 -13.52 14.36
CA SER A 5 -75.54 -13.64 12.94
C SER A 5 -75.17 -12.34 12.17
N LEU A 6 -74.31 -12.34 11.14
CA LEU A 6 -74.55 -12.75 9.73
C LEU A 6 -75.78 -12.01 9.15
N THR A 7 -75.72 -11.18 8.10
CA THR A 7 -75.25 -11.45 6.73
C THR A 7 -75.21 -10.18 5.84
N LYS A 8 -74.25 -10.15 4.88
CA LYS A 8 -74.30 -9.81 3.42
C LYS A 8 -75.56 -9.10 2.87
N ALA A 9 -75.55 -8.24 1.85
CA ALA A 9 -74.58 -7.70 0.88
C ALA A 9 -75.37 -6.75 -0.07
N SER A 10 -74.73 -5.75 -0.68
CA SER A 10 -75.01 -5.34 -2.07
C SER A 10 -74.09 -4.19 -2.53
N LEU A 11 -73.46 -4.41 -3.69
CA LEU A 11 -72.78 -3.42 -4.52
C LEU A 11 -73.81 -2.48 -5.17
N PHE A 12 -73.51 -1.18 -5.30
CA PHE A 12 -73.73 -0.42 -6.54
C PHE A 12 -72.90 0.88 -6.55
N TYR A 13 -72.26 1.11 -7.69
CA TYR A 13 -71.38 2.23 -8.05
C TYR A 13 -72.12 3.55 -8.33
N ARG A 14 -71.48 4.70 -7.99
CA ARG A 14 -71.22 5.94 -8.79
C ARG A 14 -70.95 7.12 -7.83
N LEU A 15 -69.71 7.63 -7.77
CA LEU A 15 -69.21 8.87 -8.41
C LEU A 15 -70.07 10.10 -8.03
N SER A 16 -69.58 11.19 -7.43
CA SER A 16 -68.28 11.87 -7.60
C SER A 16 -68.18 13.10 -6.68
N SER A 17 -66.95 13.63 -6.53
CA SER A 17 -66.55 14.97 -6.06
C SER A 17 -66.84 15.32 -4.59
N THR A 18 -65.92 15.88 -3.80
CA THR A 18 -64.71 16.65 -4.06
C THR A 18 -63.94 16.78 -2.74
N GLN A 19 -62.62 17.04 -2.84
CA GLN A 19 -61.72 17.52 -1.79
C GLN A 19 -61.35 16.49 -0.71
N TYR A 20 -60.06 16.17 -0.60
CA TYR A 20 -59.22 16.68 0.50
C TYR A 20 -57.83 16.00 0.53
N PHE A 21 -56.81 16.86 0.57
CA PHE A 21 -55.45 16.65 1.09
C PHE A 21 -54.56 15.51 0.54
N SER A 22 -53.75 15.83 -0.48
CA SER A 22 -52.47 15.17 -0.71
C SER A 22 -51.41 15.67 0.29
N THR A 23 -51.48 15.15 1.51
CA THR A 23 -50.33 15.18 2.43
C THR A 23 -49.34 14.11 1.99
N VAL A 24 -48.40 14.47 1.11
CA VAL A 24 -47.26 13.57 0.80
C VAL A 24 -46.43 13.43 2.07
N SER A 25 -46.45 12.24 2.65
CA SER A 25 -45.65 11.91 3.82
C SER A 25 -44.15 12.16 3.56
N PRO A 26 -43.40 12.76 4.52
CA PRO A 26 -41.99 13.13 4.34
C PRO A 26 -41.03 11.94 4.13
N LYS A 27 -41.50 10.70 4.35
CA LYS A 27 -40.70 9.49 4.15
C LYS A 27 -40.58 9.09 2.68
N ILE A 28 -41.59 9.34 1.85
CA ILE A 28 -41.59 8.91 0.43
C ILE A 28 -40.68 9.79 -0.43
N SER A 29 -40.57 11.09 -0.11
CA SER A 29 -39.65 12.00 -0.81
C SER A 29 -38.18 11.70 -0.52
N GLN A 30 -37.86 11.28 0.71
CA GLN A 30 -36.50 10.89 1.11
C GLN A 30 -36.00 9.65 0.35
N PHE A 31 -36.84 8.62 0.16
CA PHE A 31 -36.45 7.42 -0.59
C PHE A 31 -36.21 7.70 -2.09
N ARG A 32 -37.04 8.55 -2.73
CA ARG A 32 -36.83 8.95 -4.13
C ARG A 32 -35.55 9.78 -4.31
N ASN A 33 -35.26 10.67 -3.37
CA ASN A 33 -34.02 11.45 -3.39
C ASN A 33 -32.78 10.56 -3.17
N GLN A 34 -32.90 9.55 -2.31
CA GLN A 34 -31.82 8.58 -2.05
C GLN A 34 -31.47 7.75 -3.29
N ILE A 35 -32.46 7.30 -4.06
CA ILE A 35 -32.25 6.53 -5.30
C ILE A 35 -31.62 7.42 -6.39
N SER A 36 -32.13 8.64 -6.56
CA SER A 36 -31.57 9.60 -7.54
C SER A 36 -30.13 10.00 -7.21
N LEU A 37 -29.81 10.21 -5.93
CA LEU A 37 -28.45 10.50 -5.48
C LEU A 37 -27.52 9.29 -5.60
N ALA A 38 -28.01 8.09 -5.32
CA ALA A 38 -27.23 6.87 -5.49
C ALA A 38 -26.85 6.65 -6.96
N ASN A 39 -27.79 6.84 -7.89
CA ASN A 39 -27.53 6.74 -9.32
C ASN A 39 -26.56 7.81 -9.83
N LEU A 40 -26.63 9.01 -9.28
CA LEU A 40 -25.77 10.13 -9.63
C LEU A 40 -24.34 9.87 -9.14
N LEU A 41 -24.16 9.47 -7.89
CA LEU A 41 -22.85 9.10 -7.33
C LEU A 41 -22.25 7.87 -8.04
N GLN A 42 -23.07 6.90 -8.42
CA GLN A 42 -22.62 5.73 -9.19
C GLN A 42 -22.11 6.13 -10.59
N ARG A 43 -22.72 7.14 -11.24
CA ARG A 43 -22.21 7.71 -12.50
C ARG A 43 -20.85 8.40 -12.35
N TYR A 44 -20.52 8.85 -11.15
CA TYR A 44 -19.22 9.45 -10.81
C TYR A 44 -18.21 8.45 -10.23
N GLY A 45 -18.45 7.15 -10.40
CA GLY A 45 -17.46 6.11 -10.10
C GLY A 45 -17.49 5.56 -8.67
N PHE A 46 -18.52 5.88 -7.88
CA PHE A 46 -18.66 5.29 -6.53
C PHE A 46 -18.93 3.79 -6.58
N PRO A 47 -18.25 2.99 -5.74
CA PRO A 47 -18.53 1.56 -5.62
C PRO A 47 -19.94 1.35 -5.02
N PRO A 48 -20.80 0.53 -5.67
CA PRO A 48 -22.19 0.32 -5.24
C PRO A 48 -22.31 -0.32 -3.85
N THR A 49 -21.28 -1.05 -3.41
CA THR A 49 -21.22 -1.70 -2.09
C THR A 49 -21.09 -0.70 -0.94
N GLN A 50 -20.49 0.46 -1.16
CA GLN A 50 -20.23 1.47 -0.11
C GLN A 50 -21.27 2.60 -0.11
N LEU A 51 -22.01 2.77 -1.21
CA LEU A 51 -23.02 3.81 -1.40
C LEU A 51 -24.15 3.79 -0.36
N HIS A 52 -24.67 2.61 -0.03
CA HIS A 52 -25.72 2.46 0.97
C HIS A 52 -25.22 2.84 2.38
N SER A 53 -23.98 2.46 2.73
CA SER A 53 -23.36 2.83 4.01
C SER A 53 -23.06 4.33 4.12
N PHE A 54 -22.67 4.94 2.99
CA PHE A 54 -22.36 6.36 2.89
C PHE A 54 -23.60 7.25 3.04
N LEU A 55 -24.68 6.91 2.33
CA LEU A 55 -25.94 7.66 2.41
C LEU A 55 -26.62 7.49 3.78
N ALA A 56 -26.49 6.33 4.42
CA ALA A 56 -27.00 6.10 5.76
C ALA A 56 -26.29 6.98 6.82
N LYS A 57 -24.96 7.15 6.70
CA LYS A 57 -24.18 8.02 7.60
C LYS A 57 -24.38 9.52 7.34
N ASN A 58 -24.74 9.90 6.11
CA ASN A 58 -24.80 11.29 5.67
C ASN A 58 -26.24 11.78 5.41
N GLN A 59 -27.12 11.64 6.40
CA GLN A 59 -28.51 12.12 6.33
C GLN A 59 -28.63 13.64 6.06
N PHE A 60 -27.58 14.43 6.31
CA PHE A 60 -27.58 15.86 5.99
C PHE A 60 -27.69 16.13 4.47
N LEU A 61 -27.18 15.23 3.63
CA LEU A 61 -27.31 15.32 2.16
C LEU A 61 -28.75 15.07 1.70
N LEU A 62 -29.50 14.24 2.44
CA LEU A 62 -30.88 13.88 2.15
C LEU A 62 -31.89 14.93 2.65
N ASN A 63 -31.54 15.68 3.70
CA ASN A 63 -32.45 16.60 4.38
C ASN A 63 -32.27 18.08 4.01
N ARG A 64 -31.11 18.52 3.49
CA ARG A 64 -30.81 19.96 3.29
C ARG A 64 -30.54 20.42 1.85
N SER A 65 -30.30 19.51 0.91
CA SER A 65 -29.75 19.88 -0.41
C SER A 65 -30.57 19.27 -1.54
N ASN A 66 -31.04 20.09 -2.48
CA ASN A 66 -31.71 19.61 -3.69
C ASN A 66 -30.70 18.77 -4.52
N VAL A 67 -31.17 17.72 -5.19
CA VAL A 67 -30.33 16.86 -6.07
C VAL A 67 -29.58 17.69 -7.11
N HIS A 68 -30.17 18.81 -7.57
CA HIS A 68 -29.55 19.75 -8.49
C HIS A 68 -28.39 20.55 -7.87
N ASP A 69 -28.47 20.91 -6.59
CA ASP A 69 -27.39 21.61 -5.88
C ASP A 69 -26.18 20.70 -5.68
N ILE A 70 -26.44 19.41 -5.42
CA ILE A 70 -25.39 18.38 -5.33
C ILE A 70 -24.78 18.14 -6.72
N GLN A 71 -25.59 18.08 -7.78
CA GLN A 71 -25.10 17.98 -9.16
C GLN A 71 -24.19 19.17 -9.53
N ASN A 72 -24.60 20.39 -9.18
CA ASN A 72 -23.79 21.59 -9.42
C ASN A 72 -22.50 21.57 -8.59
N SER A 73 -22.58 21.12 -7.34
CA SER A 73 -21.42 20.94 -6.45
C SER A 73 -20.42 19.92 -7.01
N LEU A 74 -20.90 18.80 -7.56
CA LEU A 74 -20.08 17.78 -8.20
C LEU A 74 -19.48 18.30 -9.51
N ASN A 75 -20.23 19.07 -10.30
CA ASN A 75 -19.69 19.74 -11.49
C ASN A 75 -18.57 20.74 -11.15
N ILE A 76 -18.72 21.51 -10.07
CA ILE A 76 -17.67 22.41 -9.58
C ILE A 76 -16.43 21.61 -9.18
N LEU A 77 -16.58 20.51 -8.45
CA LEU A 77 -15.44 19.66 -8.08
C LEU A 77 -14.74 19.05 -9.29
N LEU A 78 -15.49 18.63 -10.32
CA LEU A 78 -14.92 18.11 -11.57
C LEU A 78 -14.19 19.20 -12.38
N SER A 79 -14.63 20.45 -12.28
CA SER A 79 -13.94 21.59 -12.91
C SER A 79 -12.51 21.77 -12.40
N PHE A 80 -12.19 21.28 -11.19
CA PHE A 80 -10.85 21.30 -10.62
C PHE A 80 -9.92 20.17 -11.13
N LYS A 81 -10.38 19.32 -12.06
CA LYS A 81 -9.60 18.21 -12.66
C LYS A 81 -9.02 17.24 -11.62
N ILE A 82 -9.79 16.93 -10.59
CA ILE A 82 -9.37 16.02 -9.50
C ILE A 82 -9.30 14.56 -10.01
N PRO A 83 -8.24 13.80 -9.71
CA PRO A 83 -8.19 12.37 -9.98
C PRO A 83 -9.33 11.61 -9.27
N GLN A 84 -9.97 10.67 -9.97
CA GLN A 84 -11.10 9.88 -9.45
C GLN A 84 -10.86 9.25 -8.06
N PRO A 85 -9.68 8.66 -7.74
CA PRO A 85 -9.43 8.10 -6.41
C PRO A 85 -9.46 9.15 -5.29
N SER A 86 -8.83 10.31 -5.51
CA SER A 86 -8.78 11.42 -4.54
C SER A 86 -10.15 12.09 -4.35
N PHE A 87 -10.96 12.10 -5.41
CA PHE A 87 -12.33 12.59 -5.35
C PHE A 87 -13.21 11.70 -4.47
N ILE A 88 -13.12 10.38 -4.67
CA ILE A 88 -13.87 9.41 -3.87
C ILE A 88 -13.41 9.47 -2.40
N SER A 89 -12.09 9.53 -2.14
CA SER A 89 -11.58 9.63 -0.76
C SER A 89 -12.06 10.89 -0.06
N LEU A 90 -12.02 12.05 -0.72
CA LEU A 90 -12.51 13.32 -0.15
C LEU A 90 -13.98 13.23 0.26
N LEU A 91 -14.80 12.60 -0.57
CA LEU A 91 -16.23 12.50 -0.30
C LEU A 91 -16.51 11.53 0.86
N PHE A 92 -15.78 10.41 0.96
CA PHE A 92 -15.85 9.54 2.13
C PHE A 92 -15.35 10.23 3.41
N ASP A 93 -14.24 10.96 3.34
CA ASP A 93 -13.58 11.59 4.48
C ASP A 93 -14.31 12.84 4.97
N CYS A 94 -14.92 13.60 4.06
CA CYS A 94 -15.59 14.87 4.30
C CYS A 94 -16.79 15.06 3.36
N PRO A 95 -17.90 14.33 3.56
CA PRO A 95 -19.09 14.44 2.72
C PRO A 95 -19.75 15.83 2.81
N ALA A 96 -19.45 16.58 3.87
CA ALA A 96 -19.93 17.95 4.11
C ALA A 96 -19.33 19.00 3.16
N VAL A 97 -18.36 18.63 2.32
CA VAL A 97 -17.80 19.48 1.25
C VAL A 97 -18.82 19.70 0.13
N LEU A 98 -19.81 18.82 -0.05
CA LEU A 98 -20.88 18.92 -1.06
C LEU A 98 -21.93 20.02 -0.78
N ASP A 99 -21.72 20.85 0.24
CA ASP A 99 -22.57 22.01 0.51
C ASP A 99 -22.39 23.05 -0.60
N SER A 100 -23.46 23.35 -1.34
CA SER A 100 -23.41 24.20 -2.54
C SER A 100 -23.01 25.65 -2.24
N ASN A 101 -23.39 26.16 -1.08
CA ASN A 101 -23.01 27.51 -0.65
C ASN A 101 -21.52 27.58 -0.30
N PHE A 102 -20.98 26.52 0.30
CA PHE A 102 -19.56 26.39 0.59
C PHE A 102 -18.74 26.33 -0.70
N LEU A 103 -19.11 25.46 -1.63
CA LEU A 103 -18.36 25.30 -2.88
C LEU A 103 -18.43 26.53 -3.78
N LYS A 104 -19.55 27.25 -3.85
CA LYS A 104 -19.61 28.52 -4.61
C LYS A 104 -18.67 29.58 -4.04
N LYS A 105 -18.60 29.71 -2.72
CA LYS A 105 -17.63 30.62 -2.05
C LYS A 105 -16.20 30.20 -2.37
N TRP A 106 -15.90 28.90 -2.25
CA TRP A 106 -14.58 28.36 -2.55
C TRP A 106 -14.24 28.37 -4.03
N GLN A 107 -15.20 28.34 -4.95
CA GLN A 107 -14.96 28.49 -6.39
C GLN A 107 -14.50 29.90 -6.73
N ILE A 108 -15.17 30.92 -6.16
CA ILE A 108 -14.76 32.33 -6.29
C ILE A 108 -13.43 32.58 -5.57
N GLY A 109 -13.24 31.92 -4.43
CA GLY A 109 -11.94 31.80 -3.80
C GLY A 109 -10.93 31.31 -4.83
N ILE A 110 -11.04 30.03 -5.23
CA ILE A 110 -10.15 29.25 -6.13
C ILE A 110 -9.81 30.01 -7.41
N SER A 111 -10.75 30.74 -8.01
CA SER A 111 -10.48 31.58 -9.19
C SER A 111 -9.54 32.75 -8.91
N LYS A 112 -9.58 33.37 -7.72
CA LYS A 112 -8.55 34.34 -7.27
C LYS A 112 -7.17 33.68 -7.09
N PHE A 113 -7.12 32.37 -6.85
CA PHE A 113 -5.87 31.61 -6.69
C PHE A 113 -5.25 31.11 -7.99
N GLY A 114 -5.77 31.49 -9.18
CA GLY A 114 -5.30 30.97 -10.48
C GLY A 114 -3.77 31.03 -10.71
N ASN A 115 -3.05 31.83 -9.93
CA ASN A 115 -1.59 32.00 -10.00
C ASN A 115 -0.78 31.24 -8.93
N LEU A 116 -1.39 30.45 -8.03
CA LEU A 116 -0.66 29.77 -6.95
C LEU A 116 -0.09 28.39 -7.33
N GLY A 117 -0.50 27.80 -8.45
CA GLY A 117 0.01 26.49 -8.87
C GLY A 117 -0.31 25.34 -7.92
N ILE A 118 -1.40 25.44 -7.14
CA ILE A 118 -1.86 24.36 -6.25
C ILE A 118 -2.37 23.21 -7.12
N SER A 119 -1.98 21.98 -6.81
CA SER A 119 -2.44 20.81 -7.54
C SER A 119 -3.91 20.48 -7.22
N PRO A 120 -4.60 19.72 -8.10
CA PRO A 120 -5.95 19.25 -7.84
C PRO A 120 -6.10 18.48 -6.51
N VAL A 121 -5.06 17.73 -6.12
CA VAL A 121 -5.03 16.99 -4.84
C VAL A 121 -4.87 17.93 -3.66
N GLY A 122 -4.02 18.96 -3.78
CA GLY A 122 -3.91 20.02 -2.78
C GLY A 122 -5.25 20.74 -2.57
N ILE A 123 -5.99 21.05 -3.65
CA ILE A 123 -7.32 21.67 -3.57
C ILE A 123 -8.30 20.77 -2.78
N CYS A 124 -8.31 19.46 -3.04
CA CYS A 124 -9.12 18.52 -2.25
C CYS A 124 -8.83 18.62 -0.75
N ASN A 125 -7.56 18.57 -0.39
CA ASN A 125 -7.12 18.58 1.00
C ASN A 125 -7.46 19.90 1.69
N VAL A 126 -7.30 21.01 0.98
CA VAL A 126 -7.71 22.34 1.46
C VAL A 126 -9.22 22.39 1.67
N LEU A 127 -10.04 21.94 0.72
CA LEU A 127 -11.50 21.93 0.89
C LEU A 127 -11.94 21.07 2.09
N ALA A 128 -11.34 19.89 2.25
CA ALA A 128 -11.60 19.01 3.38
C ALA A 128 -11.23 19.68 4.72
N LEU A 129 -10.05 20.30 4.81
CA LEU A 129 -9.65 21.05 6.01
C LEU A 129 -10.53 22.25 6.28
N SER A 130 -10.80 23.06 5.25
CA SER A 130 -11.63 24.25 5.38
C SER A 130 -13.02 23.92 5.87
N ARG A 131 -13.57 22.77 5.47
CA ARG A 131 -14.85 22.33 6.00
C ARG A 131 -14.77 21.81 7.43
N ARG A 132 -13.72 21.05 7.78
CA ARG A 132 -13.49 20.53 9.13
C ARG A 132 -13.26 21.65 10.15
N PHE A 133 -12.54 22.70 9.76
CA PHE A 133 -12.10 23.76 10.66
C PHE A 133 -12.76 25.12 10.40
N ARG A 134 -13.74 25.18 9.49
CA ARG A 134 -14.49 26.39 9.10
C ARG A 134 -13.56 27.54 8.67
N ILE A 135 -12.60 27.23 7.80
CA ILE A 135 -11.69 28.22 7.23
C ILE A 135 -12.38 28.88 6.04
N ASP A 136 -12.34 30.20 6.00
CA ASP A 136 -12.82 30.99 4.86
C ASP A 136 -11.71 31.18 3.81
N PRO A 137 -12.07 31.36 2.51
CA PRO A 137 -11.09 31.53 1.45
C PRO A 137 -10.11 32.69 1.67
N ASP A 138 -10.58 33.81 2.22
CA ASP A 138 -9.74 34.99 2.47
C ASP A 138 -8.74 34.74 3.62
N LEU A 139 -9.16 34.02 4.68
CA LEU A 139 -8.25 33.60 5.75
C LEU A 139 -7.18 32.65 5.23
N PHE A 140 -7.57 31.71 4.37
CA PHE A 140 -6.62 30.79 3.74
C PHE A 140 -5.62 31.55 2.85
N LEU A 141 -6.07 32.53 2.06
CA LEU A 141 -5.19 33.39 1.25
C LEU A 141 -4.15 34.12 2.10
N ASN A 142 -4.60 34.72 3.21
CA ASN A 142 -3.71 35.43 4.13
C ASN A 142 -2.65 34.48 4.70
N ARG A 143 -3.05 33.26 5.11
CA ARG A 143 -2.12 32.24 5.62
C ARG A 143 -1.12 31.80 4.56
N VAL A 144 -1.56 31.62 3.32
CA VAL A 144 -0.66 31.31 2.21
C VAL A 144 0.31 32.46 1.93
N GLY A 145 -0.13 33.72 2.05
CA GLY A 145 0.72 34.90 1.98
C GLY A 145 1.85 34.84 3.01
N VAL A 146 1.50 34.64 4.28
CA VAL A 146 2.47 34.46 5.37
C VAL A 146 3.46 33.34 5.07
N LEU A 147 3.00 32.18 4.56
CA LEU A 147 3.91 31.09 4.18
C LEU A 147 4.88 31.51 3.07
N LYS A 148 4.44 32.29 2.09
CA LYS A 148 5.34 32.81 1.05
C LYS A 148 6.37 33.78 1.62
N ASP A 149 5.94 34.65 2.53
CA ASP A 149 6.81 35.63 3.19
C ASP A 149 7.84 34.94 4.09
N LEU A 150 7.45 33.83 4.72
CA LEU A 150 8.34 32.93 5.44
C LEU A 150 9.28 32.13 4.52
N GLY A 151 9.21 32.34 3.20
CA GLY A 151 10.11 31.77 2.20
C GLY A 151 9.71 30.39 1.67
N PHE A 152 8.43 30.03 1.73
CA PHE A 152 7.92 28.85 1.01
C PHE A 152 7.65 29.22 -0.45
N ASN A 153 8.53 28.77 -1.35
CA ASN A 153 8.33 28.95 -2.78
C ASN A 153 7.06 28.21 -3.28
N GLY A 154 6.55 28.57 -4.46
CA GLY A 154 5.30 27.99 -4.99
C GLY A 154 5.32 26.47 -5.10
N GLY A 155 6.44 25.86 -5.51
CA GLY A 155 6.56 24.40 -5.64
C GLY A 155 6.60 23.66 -4.31
N VAL A 156 7.30 24.19 -3.31
CA VAL A 156 7.34 23.66 -1.94
C VAL A 156 5.95 23.80 -1.33
N LEU A 157 5.32 24.97 -1.44
CA LEU A 157 3.99 25.21 -0.91
C LEU A 157 2.96 24.24 -1.48
N THR A 158 2.97 23.98 -2.79
CA THR A 158 2.08 22.99 -3.41
C THR A 158 2.26 21.61 -2.79
N ARG A 159 3.50 21.14 -2.63
CA ARG A 159 3.79 19.83 -2.01
C ARG A 159 3.40 19.75 -0.55
N VAL A 160 3.63 20.83 0.20
CA VAL A 160 3.23 20.90 1.61
C VAL A 160 1.71 20.88 1.74
N LEU A 161 0.97 21.62 0.90
CA LEU A 161 -0.50 21.58 0.89
C LEU A 161 -1.05 20.22 0.46
N GLU A 162 -0.35 19.48 -0.39
CA GLU A 162 -0.73 18.11 -0.76
C GLU A 162 -0.56 17.13 0.40
N ARG A 163 0.59 17.14 1.10
CA ARG A 163 0.92 16.09 2.08
C ARG A 163 0.66 16.49 3.53
N PHE A 164 0.80 17.77 3.84
CA PHE A 164 0.64 18.33 5.18
C PHE A 164 -0.20 19.63 5.14
N PRO A 165 -1.48 19.55 4.73
CA PRO A 165 -2.35 20.72 4.58
C PRO A 165 -2.61 21.45 5.92
N ARG A 166 -2.34 20.79 7.05
CA ARG A 166 -2.49 21.34 8.41
C ARG A 166 -1.57 22.53 8.69
N ILE A 167 -0.54 22.76 7.88
CA ILE A 167 0.35 23.93 8.00
C ILE A 167 -0.43 25.26 8.08
N ILE A 168 -1.56 25.37 7.38
CA ILE A 168 -2.38 26.59 7.33
C ILE A 168 -2.93 26.99 8.71
N MET A 169 -3.03 26.03 9.62
CA MET A 169 -3.52 26.24 10.98
C MET A 169 -2.41 26.52 11.99
N MET A 170 -1.15 26.34 11.60
CA MET A 170 -0.02 26.56 12.51
C MET A 170 0.18 28.05 12.77
N LYS A 171 0.70 28.38 13.94
CA LYS A 171 1.11 29.75 14.24
C LYS A 171 2.39 30.07 13.49
N GLU A 172 2.55 31.35 13.18
CA GLU A 172 3.76 31.86 12.53
C GLU A 172 4.99 31.61 13.40
N ASP A 173 4.89 31.87 14.71
CA ASP A 173 5.96 31.61 15.69
C ASP A 173 6.43 30.15 15.65
N ASP A 174 5.51 29.18 15.61
CA ASP A 174 5.84 27.75 15.57
C ASP A 174 6.57 27.34 14.28
N LEU A 175 6.28 28.04 13.17
CA LEU A 175 6.95 27.83 11.88
C LEU A 175 8.34 28.47 11.87
N CYS A 176 8.46 29.68 12.40
CA CYS A 176 9.72 30.37 12.59
C CYS A 176 10.66 29.56 13.50
N GLU A 177 10.16 28.98 14.58
CA GLU A 177 10.93 28.10 15.46
C GLU A 177 11.50 26.90 14.69
N LYS A 178 10.71 26.26 13.83
CA LYS A 178 11.13 25.10 13.02
C LYS A 178 12.16 25.49 11.97
N ILE A 179 11.98 26.63 11.31
CA ILE A 179 12.95 27.15 10.34
C ILE A 179 14.25 27.50 11.08
N GLY A 180 14.17 28.26 12.17
CA GLY A 180 15.30 28.67 12.98
C GLY A 180 16.08 27.48 13.57
N PHE A 181 15.39 26.40 13.93
CA PHE A 181 16.03 25.15 14.33
C PHE A 181 16.87 24.53 13.19
N LEU A 182 16.31 24.42 11.98
CA LEU A 182 17.05 23.88 10.83
C LEU A 182 18.23 24.78 10.43
N GLU A 183 18.05 26.10 10.51
CA GLU A 183 19.14 27.07 10.33
C GLU A 183 20.21 26.94 11.43
N GLY A 184 19.81 26.67 12.68
CA GLY A 184 20.70 26.45 13.82
C GLY A 184 21.58 25.20 13.67
N ILE A 185 21.11 24.17 12.97
CA ILE A 185 21.91 22.98 12.58
C ILE A 185 22.86 23.31 11.42
N GLY A 186 22.71 24.49 10.80
CA GLY A 186 23.49 24.97 9.66
C GLY A 186 22.95 24.55 8.30
N ILE A 187 21.68 24.15 8.20
CA ILE A 187 21.04 23.92 6.91
C ILE A 187 20.73 25.27 6.26
N SER A 188 21.20 25.48 5.03
CA SER A 188 20.92 26.71 4.29
C SER A 188 19.44 26.83 3.93
N ARG A 189 18.99 28.04 3.61
CA ARG A 189 17.61 28.30 3.18
C ARG A 189 17.14 27.38 2.04
N TYR A 190 18.01 27.14 1.06
CA TYR A 190 17.75 26.20 -0.04
C TYR A 190 17.62 24.75 0.45
N GLY A 191 18.46 24.34 1.41
CA GLY A 191 18.37 23.03 2.04
C GLY A 191 17.05 22.84 2.81
N ILE A 192 16.59 23.88 3.52
CA ILE A 192 15.30 23.86 4.25
C ILE A 192 14.13 23.71 3.28
N GLU A 193 14.15 24.44 2.17
CA GLU A 193 13.13 24.29 1.12
C GLU A 193 13.10 22.86 0.58
N ARG A 194 14.27 22.25 0.36
CA ARG A 194 14.38 20.85 -0.06
C ARG A 194 13.82 19.89 1.00
N VAL A 195 14.11 20.13 2.28
CA VAL A 195 13.58 19.33 3.40
C VAL A 195 12.05 19.36 3.41
N PHE A 196 11.45 20.55 3.34
CA PHE A 196 9.99 20.69 3.31
C PHE A 196 9.37 20.15 2.02
N HIS A 197 10.06 20.18 0.89
CA HIS A 197 9.57 19.59 -0.36
C HIS A 197 9.55 18.06 -0.33
N LEU A 198 10.59 17.45 0.26
CA LEU A 198 10.75 15.99 0.33
C LEU A 198 9.91 15.38 1.44
N PHE A 199 9.81 16.06 2.59
CA PHE A 199 9.15 15.55 3.79
C PHE A 199 8.40 16.66 4.55
N PRO A 200 7.27 17.16 4.01
CA PRO A 200 6.43 18.17 4.67
C PRO A 200 6.00 17.82 6.09
N GLU A 201 5.87 16.53 6.41
CA GLU A 201 5.40 16.03 7.70
C GLU A 201 6.34 16.41 8.86
N VAL A 202 7.60 16.78 8.57
CA VAL A 202 8.55 17.31 9.58
C VAL A 202 8.00 18.54 10.31
N LEU A 203 7.15 19.33 9.65
CA LEU A 203 6.53 20.52 10.24
C LEU A 203 5.58 20.17 11.39
N GLY A 204 5.09 18.93 11.46
CA GLY A 204 4.27 18.44 12.57
C GLY A 204 5.08 18.02 13.79
N PHE A 205 6.41 18.03 13.73
CA PHE A 205 7.26 17.58 14.83
C PHE A 205 7.62 18.71 15.79
N ASP A 206 7.65 18.36 17.07
CA ASP A 206 8.06 19.26 18.13
C ASP A 206 9.59 19.45 18.13
N VAL A 207 10.05 20.69 18.22
CA VAL A 207 11.48 21.00 18.14
C VAL A 207 12.20 20.55 19.42
N GLU A 208 11.69 20.97 20.58
CA GLU A 208 12.34 20.75 21.87
C GLU A 208 12.24 19.30 22.36
N ASN A 209 11.07 18.67 22.23
CA ASN A 209 10.80 17.37 22.84
C ASN A 209 11.06 16.20 21.88
N ARG A 210 11.26 16.45 20.59
CA ARG A 210 11.43 15.38 19.59
C ARG A 210 12.63 15.59 18.68
N LEU A 211 12.76 16.73 18.02
CA LEU A 211 13.85 16.93 17.04
C LEU A 211 15.20 17.11 17.71
N LYS A 212 15.32 17.96 18.74
CA LYS A 212 16.58 18.16 19.48
C LYS A 212 17.10 16.85 20.10
N PRO A 213 16.32 16.10 20.90
CA PRO A 213 16.80 14.84 21.48
C PRO A 213 17.26 13.83 20.43
N LEU A 214 16.63 13.82 19.25
CA LEU A 214 17.02 12.93 18.16
C LEU A 214 18.38 13.30 17.57
N LEU A 215 18.67 14.61 17.41
CA LEU A 215 19.98 15.06 16.96
C LEU A 215 21.05 14.82 18.03
N ASP A 216 20.71 15.04 19.30
CA ASP A 216 21.59 14.76 20.42
C ASP A 216 21.98 13.27 20.45
N GLU A 217 21.03 12.34 20.23
CA GLU A 217 21.33 10.92 20.07
C GLU A 217 22.32 10.68 18.92
N PHE A 218 22.15 11.32 17.77
CA PHE A 218 23.07 11.14 16.65
C PHE A 218 24.49 11.65 16.98
N LEU A 219 24.61 12.76 17.70
CA LEU A 219 25.89 13.28 18.17
C LEU A 219 26.52 12.34 19.21
N GLU A 220 25.75 11.82 20.16
CA GLU A 220 26.19 10.85 21.16
C GLU A 220 26.65 9.52 20.55
N LEU A 221 26.06 9.11 19.42
CA LEU A 221 26.49 7.96 18.65
C LEU A 221 27.80 8.19 17.88
N GLY A 222 28.35 9.42 17.92
CA GLY A 222 29.65 9.77 17.35
C GLY A 222 29.59 10.34 15.94
N PHE A 223 28.40 10.70 15.43
CA PHE A 223 28.27 11.34 14.12
C PHE A 223 28.54 12.84 14.22
N SER A 224 29.31 13.39 13.28
CA SER A 224 29.56 14.83 13.22
C SER A 224 28.32 15.59 12.76
N GLU A 225 28.14 16.83 13.22
CA GLU A 225 27.06 17.73 12.80
C GLU A 225 26.95 17.87 11.27
N ASN A 226 28.08 18.00 10.57
CA ASN A 226 28.10 18.13 9.10
C ASN A 226 27.52 16.88 8.41
N MET A 227 27.89 15.69 8.88
CA MET A 227 27.35 14.43 8.35
C MET A 227 25.84 14.33 8.58
N ILE A 228 25.36 14.68 9.78
CA ILE A 228 23.94 14.67 10.11
C ILE A 228 23.18 15.64 9.21
N ARG A 229 23.71 16.86 9.04
CA ARG A 229 23.15 17.88 8.15
C ARG A 229 23.01 17.38 6.72
N ASP A 230 24.07 16.81 6.16
CA ASP A 230 24.09 16.32 4.78
C ASP A 230 23.08 15.18 4.59
N GLU A 231 22.96 14.28 5.57
CA GLU A 231 21.98 13.19 5.54
C GLU A 231 20.53 13.70 5.64
N ILE A 232 20.25 14.73 6.44
CA ILE A 232 18.91 15.36 6.52
C ILE A 232 18.51 16.01 5.18
N ILE A 233 19.46 16.65 4.50
CA ILE A 233 19.23 17.30 3.19
C ILE A 233 19.04 16.25 2.09
N LYS A 234 19.79 15.15 2.17
CA LYS A 234 19.71 14.02 1.23
C LYS A 234 18.39 13.28 1.37
N ASP A 235 18.02 12.91 2.60
CA ASP A 235 16.77 12.24 2.94
C ASP A 235 16.20 12.71 4.28
N SER A 236 15.27 13.65 4.21
CA SER A 236 14.68 14.29 5.38
C SER A 236 13.82 13.35 6.24
N ARG A 237 13.53 12.14 5.75
CA ARG A 237 12.85 11.09 6.52
C ARG A 237 13.72 10.58 7.67
N VAL A 238 15.02 10.89 7.72
CA VAL A 238 15.86 10.65 8.91
C VAL A 238 15.23 11.28 10.16
N LEU A 239 14.61 12.46 10.04
CA LEU A 239 13.92 13.14 11.15
C LEU A 239 12.62 12.42 11.59
N SER A 240 12.16 11.42 10.83
CA SER A 240 11.03 10.57 11.24
C SER A 240 11.42 9.48 12.25
N MET A 241 12.73 9.28 12.51
CA MET A 241 13.21 8.29 13.46
C MET A 241 12.76 8.57 14.89
N GLU A 242 12.51 7.50 15.64
CA GLU A 242 12.27 7.53 17.07
C GLU A 242 13.58 7.36 17.83
N LEU A 243 13.60 7.84 19.09
CA LEU A 243 14.77 7.73 19.94
C LEU A 243 15.18 6.27 20.15
N GLY A 244 16.46 6.00 19.98
CA GLY A 244 17.07 4.67 20.07
C GLY A 244 16.90 3.82 18.82
N GLU A 245 16.16 4.22 17.78
CA GLU A 245 16.08 3.44 16.54
C GLU A 245 17.42 3.33 15.84
N MET A 246 18.16 4.45 15.77
CA MET A 246 19.46 4.47 15.12
C MET A 246 20.44 3.55 15.85
N SER A 247 20.51 3.65 17.19
CA SER A 247 21.37 2.77 17.98
C SER A 247 21.07 1.27 17.76
N ARG A 248 19.79 0.88 17.66
CA ARG A 248 19.38 -0.51 17.36
C ARG A 248 19.80 -0.94 15.95
N CYS A 249 19.64 -0.07 14.97
CA CYS A 249 20.05 -0.34 13.59
C CYS A 249 21.57 -0.51 13.48
N LEU A 250 22.35 0.36 14.12
CA LEU A 250 23.80 0.23 14.19
C LEU A 250 24.23 -1.03 14.97
N GLY A 251 23.50 -1.39 16.03
CA GLY A 251 23.70 -2.64 16.76
C GLY A 251 23.53 -3.87 15.86
N LEU A 252 22.49 -3.90 15.02
CA LEU A 252 22.32 -4.95 14.01
C LEU A 252 23.55 -4.98 13.08
N LEU A 253 23.93 -3.84 12.50
CA LEU A 253 25.04 -3.72 11.55
C LEU A 253 26.37 -4.24 12.13
N LYS A 254 26.66 -3.95 13.40
CA LYS A 254 27.84 -4.46 14.11
C LYS A 254 27.83 -5.99 14.27
N THR A 255 26.65 -6.59 14.40
CA THR A 255 26.48 -8.05 14.57
C THR A 255 26.38 -8.83 13.26
N LEU A 256 26.38 -8.15 12.09
CA LEU A 256 26.24 -8.81 10.80
C LEU A 256 27.44 -9.69 10.48
N LYS A 257 27.17 -10.98 10.27
CA LYS A 257 28.14 -11.96 9.75
C LYS A 257 27.89 -12.18 8.26
N CYS A 258 28.29 -11.22 7.43
CA CYS A 258 28.15 -11.29 5.97
C CYS A 258 29.51 -11.33 5.26
N ARG A 259 29.49 -11.67 3.96
CA ARG A 259 30.68 -11.65 3.12
C ARG A 259 31.20 -10.21 2.99
N ALA A 260 32.53 -10.04 3.01
CA ALA A 260 33.20 -8.73 2.85
C ALA A 260 32.57 -7.84 1.75
N PRO A 261 32.37 -8.29 0.49
CA PRO A 261 31.82 -7.41 -0.56
C PRO A 261 30.38 -6.96 -0.30
N ILE A 262 29.59 -7.71 0.48
CA ILE A 262 28.24 -7.29 0.86
C ILE A 262 28.34 -6.23 1.96
N LYS A 263 29.24 -6.44 2.92
CA LYS A 263 29.51 -5.49 4.00
C LYS A 263 29.99 -4.16 3.41
N ASP A 264 30.98 -4.20 2.52
CA ASP A 264 31.54 -3.01 1.88
C ASP A 264 30.48 -2.22 1.09
N LYS A 265 29.55 -2.91 0.43
CA LYS A 265 28.41 -2.27 -0.24
C LYS A 265 27.40 -1.66 0.71
N ILE A 266 27.15 -2.27 1.88
CA ILE A 266 26.23 -1.72 2.87
C ILE A 266 26.80 -0.41 3.44
N PHE A 267 28.11 -0.39 3.69
CA PHE A 267 28.81 0.77 4.28
C PHE A 267 29.37 1.74 3.23
N SER A 268 29.10 1.56 1.94
CA SER A 268 29.72 2.39 0.88
C SER A 268 29.34 3.86 0.97
N GLU A 269 28.14 4.16 1.50
CA GLU A 269 27.66 5.52 1.72
C GLU A 269 27.87 6.00 3.17
N GLY A 270 28.56 5.23 4.01
CA GLY A 270 28.82 5.55 5.41
C GLY A 270 27.92 4.81 6.41
N GLU A 271 28.34 4.82 7.68
CA GLU A 271 27.66 4.09 8.76
C GLU A 271 26.28 4.67 9.11
N PHE A 272 26.13 5.99 9.09
CA PHE A 272 24.85 6.66 9.33
C PHE A 272 23.80 6.21 8.29
N ARG A 273 24.16 6.28 7.01
CA ARG A 273 23.29 5.90 5.91
C ARG A 273 22.92 4.43 5.97
N ALA A 274 23.89 3.55 6.25
CA ALA A 274 23.63 2.13 6.44
C ALA A 274 22.62 1.88 7.56
N GLY A 275 22.75 2.58 8.70
CA GLY A 275 21.81 2.50 9.82
C GLY A 275 20.40 2.94 9.42
N PHE A 276 20.30 4.03 8.66
CA PHE A 276 19.02 4.52 8.16
C PHE A 276 18.38 3.57 7.13
N GLU A 277 19.16 2.98 6.22
CA GLU A 277 18.65 1.99 5.26
C GLU A 277 18.08 0.74 5.97
N VAL A 278 18.71 0.30 7.07
CA VAL A 278 18.16 -0.76 7.94
C VAL A 278 16.80 -0.35 8.49
N LYS A 279 16.67 0.86 9.05
CA LYS A 279 15.41 1.39 9.56
C LYS A 279 14.30 1.36 8.50
N LEU A 280 14.60 1.82 7.29
CA LEU A 280 13.63 1.80 6.18
C LEU A 280 13.12 0.38 5.84
N ARG A 281 13.99 -0.64 5.91
CA ARG A 281 13.57 -2.03 5.64
C ARG A 281 12.80 -2.62 6.81
N VAL A 282 13.17 -2.30 8.05
CA VAL A 282 12.42 -2.70 9.23
C VAL A 282 11.00 -2.13 9.18
N ASP A 283 10.85 -0.84 8.86
CA ASP A 283 9.54 -0.19 8.72
C ASP A 283 8.70 -0.84 7.62
N CYS A 284 9.30 -1.11 6.46
CA CYS A 284 8.62 -1.80 5.37
C CYS A 284 8.10 -3.18 5.83
N LEU A 285 8.94 -3.99 6.47
CA LEU A 285 8.54 -5.31 6.98
C LEU A 285 7.45 -5.20 8.05
N CYS A 286 7.52 -4.20 8.93
CA CYS A 286 6.52 -3.98 9.96
C CYS A 286 5.17 -3.52 9.38
N LYS A 287 5.17 -2.68 8.33
CA LYS A 287 3.95 -2.31 7.59
C LYS A 287 3.23 -3.51 6.99
N GLN A 288 3.97 -4.55 6.61
CA GLN A 288 3.43 -5.80 6.09
C GLN A 288 2.92 -6.74 7.21
N GLY A 289 3.00 -6.34 8.48
CA GLY A 289 2.43 -7.06 9.62
C GLY A 289 3.44 -7.89 10.43
N LEU A 290 4.75 -7.73 10.21
CA LEU A 290 5.78 -8.35 11.05
C LEU A 290 6.07 -7.53 12.31
N ILE A 291 6.54 -8.20 13.35
CA ILE A 291 7.00 -7.53 14.57
C ILE A 291 8.44 -7.05 14.38
N HIS A 292 8.83 -5.92 14.97
CA HIS A 292 10.21 -5.39 14.90
C HIS A 292 11.30 -6.46 15.12
N ARG A 293 11.14 -7.32 16.14
CA ARG A 293 12.09 -8.41 16.43
C ARG A 293 12.25 -9.39 15.27
N GLU A 294 11.16 -9.70 14.57
CA GLU A 294 11.17 -10.59 13.42
C GLU A 294 11.81 -9.91 12.21
N ALA A 295 11.52 -8.63 11.99
CA ALA A 295 12.13 -7.84 10.93
C ALA A 295 13.66 -7.76 11.08
N PHE A 296 14.16 -7.46 12.28
CA PHE A 296 15.60 -7.48 12.57
C PHE A 296 16.21 -8.88 12.36
N LYS A 297 15.51 -9.95 12.77
CA LYS A 297 15.96 -11.33 12.55
C LYS A 297 16.06 -11.68 11.06
N ILE A 298 15.13 -11.20 10.25
CA ILE A 298 15.14 -11.38 8.78
C ILE A 298 16.35 -10.66 8.18
N LEU A 299 16.56 -9.38 8.50
CA LEU A 299 17.71 -8.62 8.01
C LEU A 299 19.06 -9.19 8.47
N TRP A 300 19.12 -9.71 9.70
CA TRP A 300 20.32 -10.36 10.20
C TRP A 300 20.66 -11.64 9.45
N LYS A 301 19.64 -12.46 9.12
CA LYS A 301 19.82 -13.70 8.33
C LYS A 301 20.09 -13.42 6.85
N GLU A 302 19.48 -12.38 6.29
CA GLU A 302 19.61 -12.00 4.89
C GLU A 302 20.00 -10.51 4.74
N PRO A 303 21.29 -10.17 4.93
CA PRO A 303 21.74 -8.77 4.94
C PRO A 303 21.67 -8.10 3.57
N ARG A 304 21.55 -8.86 2.48
CA ARG A 304 21.41 -8.31 1.13
C ARG A 304 20.14 -7.47 0.98
N LEU A 305 19.15 -7.67 1.83
CA LEU A 305 17.92 -6.88 1.83
C LEU A 305 18.13 -5.40 2.08
N ILE A 306 19.20 -5.04 2.81
CA ILE A 306 19.55 -3.63 3.06
C ILE A 306 19.88 -2.92 1.73
N LEU A 307 20.41 -3.66 0.75
CA LEU A 307 20.82 -3.14 -0.56
C LEU A 307 19.67 -3.08 -1.59
N TYR A 308 18.52 -3.71 -1.31
CA TYR A 308 17.40 -3.74 -2.24
C TYR A 308 16.45 -2.57 -1.99
N GLU A 309 15.83 -2.07 -3.06
CA GLU A 309 14.83 -1.03 -2.96
C GLU A 309 13.58 -1.53 -2.22
N VAL A 310 12.96 -0.62 -1.46
CA VAL A 310 11.76 -0.93 -0.66
C VAL A 310 10.63 -1.46 -1.56
N GLU A 311 10.45 -0.88 -2.75
CA GLU A 311 9.42 -1.29 -3.70
C GLU A 311 9.59 -2.73 -4.19
N GLU A 312 10.82 -3.20 -4.39
CA GLU A 312 11.08 -4.58 -4.78
C GLU A 312 10.73 -5.57 -3.66
N ILE A 313 10.99 -5.18 -2.41
CA ILE A 313 10.63 -5.98 -1.24
C ILE A 313 9.11 -6.06 -1.12
N GLU A 314 8.41 -4.94 -1.26
CA GLU A 314 6.94 -4.89 -1.22
C GLU A 314 6.31 -5.74 -2.32
N LYS A 315 6.80 -5.65 -3.56
CA LYS A 315 6.33 -6.49 -4.68
C LYS A 315 6.48 -7.99 -4.40
N LYS A 316 7.60 -8.41 -3.80
CA LYS A 316 7.83 -9.82 -3.44
C LYS A 316 6.88 -10.26 -2.32
N ILE A 317 6.66 -9.43 -1.31
CA ILE A 317 5.75 -9.75 -0.20
C ILE A 317 4.30 -9.81 -0.71
N ASP A 318 3.90 -8.87 -1.57
CA ASP A 318 2.57 -8.87 -2.19
C ASP A 318 2.31 -10.15 -2.99
N PHE A 319 3.28 -10.59 -3.80
CA PHE A 319 3.19 -11.85 -4.52
C PHE A 319 3.09 -13.06 -3.58
N LEU A 320 3.88 -13.08 -2.50
CA LEU A 320 3.85 -14.15 -1.50
C LEU A 320 2.49 -14.28 -0.81
N VAL A 321 1.90 -13.14 -0.43
CA VAL A 321 0.63 -13.11 0.32
C VAL A 321 -0.56 -13.29 -0.61
N ASN A 322 -0.64 -12.52 -1.69
CA ASN A 322 -1.83 -12.48 -2.54
C ASN A 322 -1.86 -13.58 -3.59
N THR A 323 -0.70 -13.95 -4.15
CA THR A 323 -0.64 -14.97 -5.22
C THR A 323 -0.34 -16.35 -4.67
N MET A 324 0.70 -16.48 -3.85
CA MET A 324 1.08 -17.77 -3.27
C MET A 324 0.27 -18.15 -2.02
N ASN A 325 -0.57 -17.25 -1.50
CA ASN A 325 -1.44 -17.46 -0.34
C ASN A 325 -0.70 -17.88 0.96
N TYR A 326 0.54 -17.39 1.15
CA TYR A 326 1.30 -17.62 2.38
C TYR A 326 1.11 -16.48 3.39
N LYS A 327 1.30 -16.78 4.67
CA LYS A 327 1.38 -15.77 5.72
C LYS A 327 2.75 -15.11 5.72
N VAL A 328 2.79 -13.81 6.04
CA VAL A 328 4.04 -13.03 6.10
C VAL A 328 5.04 -13.61 7.11
N GLY A 329 4.56 -14.22 8.20
CA GLY A 329 5.41 -14.87 9.20
C GLY A 329 6.33 -15.98 8.65
N CYS A 330 6.01 -16.58 7.50
CA CYS A 330 6.88 -17.56 6.82
C CYS A 330 8.24 -16.97 6.42
N LEU A 331 8.35 -15.65 6.25
CA LEU A 331 9.60 -14.96 5.93
C LEU A 331 10.65 -15.09 7.04
N VAL A 332 10.24 -15.28 8.30
CA VAL A 332 11.16 -15.48 9.42
C VAL A 332 11.90 -16.82 9.31
N GLU A 333 11.24 -17.82 8.74
CA GLU A 333 11.79 -19.16 8.51
C GLU A 333 12.65 -19.20 7.25
N VAL A 334 12.21 -18.52 6.18
CA VAL A 334 12.86 -18.51 4.86
C VAL A 334 13.10 -17.07 4.39
N PRO A 335 13.99 -16.30 5.05
CA PRO A 335 14.30 -14.93 4.64
C PRO A 335 15.03 -14.87 3.29
N GLU A 336 15.64 -15.99 2.86
CA GLU A 336 16.32 -16.10 1.58
C GLU A 336 15.37 -15.89 0.38
N TYR A 337 14.06 -16.00 0.59
CA TYR A 337 13.03 -15.66 -0.40
C TYR A 337 13.19 -14.22 -0.89
N LEU A 338 13.34 -13.26 0.02
CA LEU A 338 13.46 -11.86 -0.34
C LEU A 338 14.82 -11.57 -1.01
N GLY A 339 15.83 -12.38 -0.70
CA GLY A 339 17.15 -12.40 -1.33
C GLY A 339 17.18 -12.96 -2.77
N ALA A 340 16.14 -13.68 -3.20
CA ALA A 340 16.08 -14.31 -4.52
C ALA A 340 15.63 -13.32 -5.60
N ASN A 341 16.06 -13.55 -6.83
CA ASN A 341 15.63 -12.75 -7.98
C ASN A 341 14.18 -13.13 -8.35
N PHE A 342 13.31 -12.13 -8.47
CA PHE A 342 11.88 -12.36 -8.70
C PHE A 342 11.62 -13.05 -10.05
N ASP A 343 12.08 -12.44 -11.16
CA ASP A 343 11.78 -12.92 -12.51
C ASP A 343 12.52 -14.19 -12.87
N LYS A 344 13.77 -14.33 -12.43
CA LYS A 344 14.63 -15.45 -12.83
C LYS A 344 14.49 -16.67 -11.94
N GLN A 345 14.02 -16.51 -10.71
CA GLN A 345 14.01 -17.59 -9.73
C GLN A 345 12.65 -17.83 -9.10
N ILE A 346 11.95 -16.80 -8.61
CA ILE A 346 10.69 -16.97 -7.90
C ILE A 346 9.58 -17.36 -8.88
N LEU A 347 9.38 -16.57 -9.94
CA LEU A 347 8.32 -16.79 -10.92
C LEU A 347 8.44 -18.14 -11.67
N PRO A 348 9.60 -18.53 -12.24
CA PRO A 348 9.70 -19.77 -13.01
C PRO A 348 9.51 -21.00 -12.13
N ARG A 349 10.00 -20.96 -10.88
CA ARG A 349 9.81 -22.07 -9.93
C ARG A 349 8.37 -22.18 -9.49
N TYR A 350 7.71 -21.06 -9.23
CA TYR A 350 6.29 -21.03 -8.87
C TYR A 350 5.42 -21.61 -10.01
N ASN A 351 5.63 -21.15 -11.25
CA ASN A 351 4.87 -21.63 -12.40
C ASN A 351 5.01 -23.15 -12.62
N VAL A 352 6.22 -23.70 -12.44
CA VAL A 352 6.44 -25.16 -12.51
C VAL A 352 5.67 -25.89 -11.41
N VAL A 353 5.72 -25.40 -10.16
CA VAL A 353 5.01 -26.03 -9.04
C VAL A 353 3.50 -25.94 -9.19
N GLU A 354 2.96 -24.78 -9.60
CA GLU A 354 1.53 -24.63 -9.89
C GLU A 354 1.07 -25.54 -11.03
N TYR A 355 1.86 -25.65 -12.10
CA TYR A 355 1.56 -26.56 -13.19
C TYR A 355 1.50 -28.01 -12.70
N LEU A 356 2.51 -28.46 -11.96
CA LEU A 356 2.53 -29.82 -11.39
C LEU A 356 1.38 -30.05 -10.39
N ARG A 357 0.95 -29.01 -9.66
CA ARG A 357 -0.23 -29.07 -8.80
C ARG A 357 -1.52 -29.24 -9.62
N SER A 358 -1.66 -28.51 -10.74
CA SER A 358 -2.81 -28.64 -11.64
C SER A 358 -2.92 -30.02 -12.29
N GLN A 359 -1.78 -30.69 -12.52
CA GLN A 359 -1.72 -32.05 -13.08
C GLN A 359 -1.85 -33.16 -12.02
N GLY A 360 -1.99 -32.81 -10.73
CA GLY A 360 -2.05 -33.79 -9.63
C GLY A 360 -0.76 -34.57 -9.42
N ALA A 361 0.38 -34.06 -9.91
CA ALA A 361 1.69 -34.73 -9.85
C ALA A 361 2.34 -34.67 -8.46
N LEU A 362 1.87 -33.78 -7.58
CA LEU A 362 2.42 -33.53 -6.25
C LEU A 362 1.53 -34.18 -5.18
N GLU A 363 2.05 -35.18 -4.48
CA GLU A 363 1.35 -35.82 -3.34
C GLU A 363 1.40 -34.97 -2.05
N PHE A 364 2.37 -34.05 -1.95
CA PHE A 364 2.56 -33.17 -0.80
C PHE A 364 2.66 -31.71 -1.26
N ASP A 365 2.16 -30.80 -0.42
CA ASP A 365 2.29 -29.38 -0.71
C ASP A 365 3.77 -28.95 -0.64
N VAL A 366 4.24 -28.31 -1.71
CA VAL A 366 5.63 -27.87 -1.83
C VAL A 366 5.76 -26.56 -1.06
N GLY A 367 6.22 -26.66 0.19
CA GLY A 367 6.43 -25.48 1.02
C GLY A 367 7.45 -24.49 0.44
N LEU A 368 7.38 -23.23 0.89
CA LEU A 368 8.26 -22.14 0.45
C LEU A 368 9.76 -22.49 0.55
N LYS A 369 10.14 -23.25 1.57
CA LYS A 369 11.53 -23.73 1.76
C LYS A 369 12.01 -24.60 0.60
N SER A 370 11.20 -25.54 0.12
CA SER A 370 11.52 -26.41 -1.01
C SER A 370 11.49 -25.68 -2.35
N LEU A 371 10.77 -24.57 -2.45
CA LEU A 371 10.79 -23.72 -3.64
C LEU A 371 12.11 -22.93 -3.73
N ILE A 372 12.57 -22.36 -2.61
CA ILE A 372 13.67 -21.37 -2.62
C ILE A 372 15.04 -22.00 -2.39
N LYS A 373 15.19 -22.92 -1.42
CA LYS A 373 16.50 -23.43 -1.01
C LYS A 373 17.24 -24.27 -2.05
N PRO A 374 16.59 -25.03 -2.96
CA PRO A 374 17.33 -25.76 -3.98
C PRO A 374 18.10 -24.83 -4.92
N SER A 375 19.31 -25.26 -5.30
CA SER A 375 20.03 -24.65 -6.42
C SER A 375 19.22 -24.78 -7.70
N ARG A 376 19.51 -23.96 -8.72
CA ARG A 376 18.80 -24.03 -10.01
C ARG A 376 18.84 -25.45 -10.62
N LEU A 377 20.01 -26.09 -10.61
CA LEU A 377 20.20 -27.46 -11.09
C LEU A 377 19.43 -28.48 -10.24
N ARG A 378 19.46 -28.35 -8.92
CA ARG A 378 18.73 -29.26 -8.03
C ARG A 378 17.22 -29.14 -8.21
N PHE A 379 16.71 -27.91 -8.36
CA PHE A 379 15.30 -27.68 -8.67
C PHE A 379 14.92 -28.29 -10.02
N TYR A 380 15.75 -28.09 -11.05
CA TYR A 380 15.54 -28.69 -12.36
C TYR A 380 15.46 -30.21 -12.29
N ASN A 381 16.43 -30.87 -11.62
CA ASN A 381 16.43 -32.33 -11.50
C ASN A 381 15.23 -32.89 -10.71
N LEU A 382 14.69 -32.12 -9.76
CA LEU A 382 13.56 -32.55 -8.94
C LEU A 382 12.21 -32.34 -9.62
N TYR A 383 12.00 -31.18 -10.24
CA TYR A 383 10.66 -30.75 -10.70
C TYR A 383 10.54 -30.58 -12.21
N VAL A 384 11.65 -30.47 -12.95
CA VAL A 384 11.62 -30.17 -14.38
C VAL A 384 12.05 -31.36 -15.23
N LYS A 385 13.20 -31.98 -14.92
CA LYS A 385 13.72 -33.17 -15.63
C LYS A 385 12.71 -34.33 -15.70
N PRO A 386 11.90 -34.62 -14.66
CA PRO A 386 10.90 -35.67 -14.75
C PRO A 386 9.69 -35.33 -15.65
N TYR A 387 9.51 -34.05 -16.01
CA TYR A 387 8.33 -33.53 -16.71
C TYR A 387 8.76 -32.64 -17.89
N PRO A 388 8.93 -33.20 -19.11
CA PRO A 388 9.43 -32.47 -20.27
C PRO A 388 8.61 -31.22 -20.63
N GLU A 389 7.32 -31.15 -20.28
CA GLU A 389 6.51 -29.94 -20.51
C GLU A 389 6.97 -28.75 -19.67
N CYS A 390 7.54 -28.99 -18.48
CA CYS A 390 8.04 -27.95 -17.58
C CYS A 390 9.31 -27.26 -18.10
N GLU A 391 10.03 -27.87 -19.06
CA GLU A 391 11.24 -27.29 -19.64
C GLU A 391 10.97 -25.98 -20.40
N LYS A 392 9.79 -25.88 -21.02
CA LYS A 392 9.36 -24.66 -21.73
C LYS A 392 9.10 -23.50 -20.76
N MET A 393 8.66 -23.80 -19.53
CA MET A 393 8.35 -22.79 -18.50
C MET A 393 9.58 -22.38 -17.67
N PHE A 394 10.54 -23.29 -17.47
CA PHE A 394 11.74 -23.05 -16.65
C PHE A 394 12.96 -22.55 -17.44
N GLY A 395 12.95 -22.74 -18.76
CA GLY A 395 14.07 -22.45 -19.66
C GLY A 395 15.11 -23.59 -19.71
N ARG A 396 15.61 -23.92 -20.91
CA ARG A 396 16.51 -25.09 -21.14
C ARG A 396 17.78 -25.02 -20.30
N PHE A 397 18.18 -26.17 -19.74
CA PHE A 397 19.44 -26.40 -19.05
C PHE A 397 20.42 -27.09 -20.02
N ALA A 398 21.66 -26.61 -20.15
CA ALA A 398 22.70 -27.30 -20.91
C ALA A 398 23.21 -28.48 -20.07
N GLU A 399 23.10 -29.69 -20.60
CA GLU A 399 23.42 -30.96 -19.94
C GLU A 399 24.90 -31.04 -19.55
N GLY A 400 25.20 -31.13 -18.26
CA GLY A 400 26.58 -31.27 -17.81
C GLY A 400 26.80 -31.18 -16.30
N ALA A 401 26.15 -32.04 -15.51
CA ALA A 401 26.63 -32.45 -14.18
C ALA A 401 25.65 -33.45 -13.53
N ALA A 402 26.02 -34.72 -13.48
CA ALA A 402 25.31 -35.75 -12.72
C ALA A 402 25.82 -35.79 -11.27
N ILE A 403 24.94 -35.64 -10.28
CA ILE A 403 25.17 -36.05 -8.89
C ILE A 403 23.91 -36.75 -8.38
N GLN A 404 24.11 -37.88 -7.68
CA GLN A 404 23.10 -38.81 -7.19
C GLN A 404 21.97 -38.14 -6.39
N GLY A 405 20.74 -38.33 -6.85
CA GLY A 405 19.53 -37.85 -6.21
C GLY A 405 19.07 -38.79 -5.10
N ARG A 406 18.93 -38.26 -3.88
CA ARG A 406 17.94 -38.80 -2.93
C ARG A 406 16.61 -38.14 -3.26
N HIS A 407 15.76 -38.89 -3.96
CA HIS A 407 14.40 -38.46 -4.30
C HIS A 407 13.53 -38.46 -3.03
N PRO A 408 12.67 -37.45 -2.81
CA PRO A 408 11.60 -37.55 -1.82
C PRO A 408 10.67 -38.72 -2.19
N VAL A 409 10.32 -39.54 -1.20
CA VAL A 409 9.48 -40.73 -1.36
C VAL A 409 8.06 -40.29 -1.78
N GLY A 410 7.52 -40.84 -2.89
CA GLY A 410 6.13 -40.61 -3.34
C GLY A 410 5.92 -40.29 -4.84
N MET A 411 6.96 -39.96 -5.62
CA MET A 411 6.79 -39.45 -6.99
C MET A 411 6.46 -40.48 -8.12
N TRP A 412 5.78 -41.58 -7.83
CA TRP A 412 5.69 -42.73 -8.76
C TRP A 412 4.40 -42.80 -9.60
N LYS A 413 3.46 -41.86 -9.46
CA LYS A 413 2.13 -41.98 -10.09
C LYS A 413 2.04 -41.63 -11.58
N LEU A 414 3.00 -40.89 -12.14
CA LEU A 414 2.98 -40.45 -13.54
C LEU A 414 4.01 -41.14 -14.45
N PHE A 415 4.90 -41.96 -13.88
CA PHE A 415 5.75 -42.82 -14.69
C PHE A 415 4.93 -44.00 -15.24
N LYS A 416 4.45 -43.87 -16.47
CA LYS A 416 4.15 -45.05 -17.29
C LYS A 416 5.41 -45.37 -18.11
N PRO A 417 6.19 -46.42 -17.76
CA PRO A 417 7.29 -46.84 -18.60
C PRO A 417 6.76 -47.15 -20.01
N GLN A 418 7.52 -46.79 -21.04
CA GLN A 418 7.20 -47.22 -22.41
C GLN A 418 7.14 -48.74 -22.42
N LYS A 419 5.95 -49.30 -22.71
CA LYS A 419 5.81 -50.73 -22.99
C LYS A 419 6.42 -51.00 -24.36
N TYR A 420 7.63 -51.54 -24.38
CA TYR A 420 8.17 -52.17 -25.58
C TYR A 420 7.38 -53.46 -25.83
N ALA A 421 7.06 -53.75 -27.10
CA ALA A 421 6.49 -55.04 -27.45
C ALA A 421 7.54 -56.12 -27.15
N GLU A 422 7.25 -57.02 -26.21
CA GLU A 422 8.14 -58.12 -25.86
C GLU A 422 8.45 -58.92 -27.12
N SER A 423 9.71 -58.95 -27.52
CA SER A 423 10.15 -59.81 -28.60
C SER A 423 10.07 -61.27 -28.11
N LYS A 424 9.95 -62.24 -29.03
CA LYS A 424 9.99 -63.67 -28.66
C LYS A 424 11.28 -64.04 -27.90
N GLU A 425 12.37 -63.30 -28.10
CA GLU A 425 13.61 -63.47 -27.35
C GLU A 425 13.48 -63.01 -25.90
N ASP A 426 12.77 -61.91 -25.63
CA ASP A 426 12.56 -61.40 -24.27
C ASP A 426 11.74 -62.38 -23.43
N VAL A 427 10.72 -63.01 -24.02
CA VAL A 427 9.91 -64.03 -23.34
C VAL A 427 10.73 -65.29 -23.03
N ASN A 428 11.62 -65.72 -23.94
CA ASN A 428 12.51 -66.86 -23.72
C ASN A 428 13.60 -66.56 -22.67
N ASN A 429 14.14 -65.35 -22.66
CA ASN A 429 15.12 -64.90 -21.66
C ASN A 429 14.47 -64.83 -20.27
N THR A 430 13.22 -64.37 -20.18
CA THR A 430 12.48 -64.29 -18.92
C THR A 430 12.14 -65.69 -18.39
N LYS A 431 11.76 -66.63 -19.26
CA LYS A 431 11.57 -68.05 -18.89
C LYS A 431 12.86 -68.71 -18.40
N SER A 432 13.97 -68.51 -19.11
CA SER A 432 15.27 -69.08 -18.74
C SER A 432 15.78 -68.54 -17.39
N PHE A 433 15.40 -67.32 -17.02
CA PHE A 433 15.75 -66.71 -15.73
C PHE A 433 14.88 -67.21 -14.58
N MET A 434 13.64 -67.66 -14.85
CA MET A 434 12.71 -68.14 -13.82
C MET A 434 12.77 -69.65 -13.57
N GLU A 435 13.26 -70.44 -14.53
CA GLU A 435 13.44 -71.90 -14.36
C GLU A 435 14.31 -72.33 -13.17
N PRO A 436 15.34 -71.59 -12.70
CA PRO A 436 16.11 -71.96 -11.52
C PRO A 436 15.47 -71.56 -10.17
N LEU A 437 14.33 -70.86 -10.19
CA LEU A 437 13.70 -70.27 -9.00
C LEU A 437 12.40 -70.98 -8.57
N VAL A 438 12.09 -72.15 -9.15
CA VAL A 438 10.93 -73.00 -8.80
C VAL A 438 11.38 -74.28 -8.12
#